data_AF-A0A5D4H3D5-F1
#
_entry.id   AF-A0A5D4H3D5-F1
#
_cell.length_a   1.000
_cell.length_b   1.000
_cell.length_c   1.000
_cell.angle_alpha   90.00
_cell.angle_beta   90.00
_cell.angle_gamma   90.00
#
_symmetry.space_group_name_H-M   'P 1'
#
loop_
_entity.id
_entity.type
_entity.pdbx_description
1 polymer ?
#
loop_
_entity_poly.entity_id
_entity_poly.type
_entity_poly.pdbx_seq_one_letter_code
_entity_poly.pdbx_strand_id
1 'polypeptide(L)'
;MKKDLPENIVEDISIAVVLENSTPSDKVWNVYLINENKLPLTNVIVSSKGYGEKDGREVKTTVLRHFLGDIEANASRKIEAIDPQVFGLTNEYWLSYYLDKTIYDKKYIFLPESIVDENLIKVPLVNKPGIVIGGSK
;
A
#
# COMPACT_ATOMS: atom_id res chain seq x y z
N MET A 1 -8.62 -2.84 -35.74
CA MET A 1 -7.54 -3.61 -35.09
C MET A 1 -7.01 -2.77 -33.95
N LYS A 2 -7.31 -3.13 -32.69
CA LYS A 2 -6.66 -2.48 -31.54
C LYS A 2 -5.23 -3.01 -31.54
N LYS A 3 -4.26 -2.12 -31.78
CA LYS A 3 -2.83 -2.40 -31.58
C LYS A 3 -2.67 -2.90 -30.14
N ASP A 4 -2.00 -4.02 -29.96
CA ASP A 4 -1.62 -4.50 -28.62
C ASP A 4 -0.81 -3.39 -27.95
N LEU A 5 -1.40 -2.78 -26.92
CA LEU A 5 -0.70 -1.84 -26.06
C LEU A 5 0.32 -2.65 -25.25
N PRO A 6 1.53 -2.13 -25.02
CA PRO A 6 2.47 -2.78 -24.12
C PRO A 6 1.78 -3.02 -22.78
N GLU A 7 2.00 -4.20 -22.20
CA GLU A 7 1.47 -4.53 -20.88
C GLU A 7 2.13 -3.57 -19.88
N ASN A 8 1.31 -2.73 -19.24
CA ASN A 8 1.75 -1.77 -18.24
C ASN A 8 2.05 -2.53 -16.93
N ILE A 9 3.12 -3.32 -16.93
CA ILE A 9 3.54 -4.11 -15.77
C ILE A 9 4.08 -3.14 -14.70
N VAL A 10 3.50 -3.20 -13.50
CA VAL A 10 3.96 -2.43 -12.35
C VAL A 10 4.97 -3.27 -11.56
N GLU A 11 6.24 -2.92 -11.71
CA GLU A 11 7.39 -3.49 -11.02
C GLU A 11 7.98 -2.48 -10.01
N ASP A 12 8.73 -2.96 -9.02
CA ASP A 12 9.48 -2.15 -8.05
C ASP A 12 8.65 -1.11 -7.25
N ILE A 13 7.33 -1.32 -7.14
CA ILE A 13 6.44 -0.55 -6.27
C ILE A 13 5.74 -1.50 -5.32
N SER A 14 5.82 -1.18 -4.03
CA SER A 14 5.13 -1.91 -2.97
C SER A 14 4.29 -0.99 -2.08
N ILE A 15 3.27 -1.58 -1.45
CA ILE A 15 2.55 -0.97 -0.33
C ILE A 15 2.93 -1.75 0.92
N ALA A 16 3.21 -1.04 2.01
CA ALA A 16 3.58 -1.64 3.28
C ALA A 16 2.74 -1.12 4.44
N VAL A 17 2.33 -2.02 5.33
CA VAL A 17 1.78 -1.69 6.65
C VAL A 17 2.94 -1.76 7.65
N VAL A 18 3.34 -0.60 8.16
CA VAL A 18 4.60 -0.40 8.91
C VAL A 18 4.30 -0.16 10.38
N LEU A 19 4.98 -0.90 11.25
CA LEU A 19 5.02 -0.65 12.68
C LEU A 19 6.00 0.49 12.96
N GLU A 20 5.45 1.69 13.12
CA GLU A 20 6.21 2.93 13.24
C GLU A 20 6.77 3.15 14.64
N ASN A 21 6.01 2.74 15.65
CA ASN A 21 6.41 2.75 17.04
C ASN A 21 5.72 1.58 17.77
N SER A 22 6.40 1.01 18.75
CA SER A 22 5.87 -0.03 19.62
C SER A 22 6.36 0.23 21.03
N THR A 23 5.45 0.61 21.92
CA THR A 23 5.64 0.62 23.36
C THR A 23 4.93 -0.60 23.96
N PRO A 24 5.12 -0.92 25.25
CA PRO A 24 4.35 -1.97 25.91
C PRO A 24 2.82 -1.72 25.91
N SER A 25 2.38 -0.46 25.78
CA SER A 25 0.97 -0.07 25.80
C SER A 25 0.38 0.20 24.43
N ASP A 26 1.19 0.61 23.45
CA ASP A 26 0.70 1.16 22.18
C ASP A 26 1.57 0.74 21.00
N LYS A 27 0.92 0.29 19.93
CA LYS A 27 1.53 0.08 18.61
C LYS A 27 0.97 1.10 17.63
N VAL A 28 1.84 1.87 16.98
CA VAL A 28 1.46 2.84 15.95
C VAL A 28 1.73 2.24 14.58
N TRP A 29 0.68 2.08 13.77
CA TRP A 29 0.77 1.53 12.42
C TRP A 29 0.45 2.59 11.37
N ASN A 30 1.26 2.63 10.32
CA ASN A 30 1.05 3.51 9.18
C ASN A 30 1.25 2.74 7.88
N VAL A 31 0.54 3.16 6.84
CA VAL A 31 0.64 2.59 5.51
C VAL A 31 1.57 3.46 4.68
N TYR A 32 2.46 2.82 3.92
CA TYR A 32 3.43 3.48 3.07
C TYR A 32 3.35 2.98 1.63
N LEU A 33 3.53 3.90 0.69
CA LEU A 33 3.99 3.58 -0.65
C LEU A 33 5.52 3.59 -0.67
N ILE A 34 6.09 2.60 -1.33
CA ILE A 34 7.53 2.44 -1.48
C ILE A 34 7.82 2.36 -2.98
N ASN A 35 8.59 3.33 -3.47
CA ASN A 35 9.04 3.39 -4.85
C ASN A 35 10.52 2.97 -4.93
N GLU A 36 10.78 1.71 -5.26
CA GLU A 36 12.14 1.18 -5.49
C GLU A 36 12.56 1.34 -6.96
N ASN A 37 11.69 1.88 -7.82
CA ASN A 37 12.05 2.19 -9.19
C ASN A 37 13.18 3.22 -9.25
N LYS A 38 13.92 3.15 -10.37
CA LYS A 38 14.91 4.17 -10.76
C LYS A 38 14.28 5.45 -11.31
N LEU A 39 12.95 5.49 -11.45
CA LEU A 39 12.19 6.61 -11.97
C LEU A 39 11.26 7.19 -10.90
N PRO A 40 11.04 8.51 -10.90
CA PRO A 40 10.04 9.13 -10.04
C PRO A 40 8.62 8.78 -10.53
N LEU A 41 7.69 8.64 -9.59
CA LEU A 41 6.26 8.53 -9.86
C LEU A 41 5.66 9.94 -9.80
N THR A 42 4.83 10.29 -10.77
CA THR A 42 4.17 11.60 -10.80
C THR A 42 2.67 11.50 -10.59
N ASN A 43 2.07 12.53 -10.00
CA ASN A 43 0.63 12.62 -9.72
C ASN A 43 0.06 11.38 -9.02
N VAL A 44 0.71 10.92 -7.96
CA VAL A 44 0.36 9.69 -7.26
C VAL A 44 -0.92 9.86 -6.45
N ILE A 45 -1.88 8.96 -6.69
CA ILE A 45 -3.13 8.86 -5.94
C ILE A 45 -3.27 7.43 -5.40
N VAL A 46 -3.65 7.29 -4.13
CA VAL A 46 -4.01 6.01 -3.52
C VAL A 46 -5.44 6.09 -3.01
N SER A 47 -6.29 5.16 -3.46
CA SER A 47 -7.61 4.95 -2.85
C SER A 47 -7.55 3.77 -1.88
N SER A 48 -7.99 3.94 -0.64
CA SER A 48 -8.02 2.87 0.36
C SER A 48 -9.45 2.52 0.78
N LYS A 49 -9.68 1.25 1.11
CA LYS A 49 -10.92 0.74 1.72
C LYS A 49 -10.67 -0.60 2.40
N GLY A 50 -11.45 -0.86 3.45
CA GLY A 50 -11.56 -2.16 4.11
C GLY A 50 -12.92 -2.79 3.83
N TYR A 51 -12.96 -4.10 3.64
CA TYR A 51 -14.21 -4.85 3.51
C TYR A 51 -14.06 -6.31 3.97
N GLY A 52 -15.16 -6.91 4.41
CA GLY A 52 -15.19 -8.30 4.85
C GLY A 52 -16.39 -8.58 5.75
N GLU A 53 -16.25 -9.58 6.60
CA GLU A 53 -17.26 -9.95 7.59
C GLU A 53 -16.68 -9.82 9.00
N LYS A 54 -17.48 -9.34 9.95
CA LYS A 54 -17.16 -9.32 11.37
C LYS A 54 -18.40 -9.71 12.16
N ASP A 55 -18.29 -10.73 13.01
CA ASP A 55 -19.38 -11.25 13.84
C ASP A 55 -20.66 -11.59 13.04
N GLY A 56 -20.51 -12.20 11.87
CA GLY A 56 -21.65 -12.57 11.01
C GLY A 56 -22.24 -11.41 10.20
N ARG A 57 -21.63 -10.23 10.21
CA ARG A 57 -22.12 -9.03 9.52
C ARG A 57 -21.12 -8.50 8.51
N GLU A 58 -21.61 -8.10 7.35
CA GLU A 58 -20.80 -7.40 6.35
C GLU A 58 -20.31 -6.07 6.93
N VAL A 59 -19.01 -5.85 6.86
CA VAL A 59 -18.36 -4.61 7.26
C VAL A 59 -17.65 -4.02 6.05
N LYS A 60 -17.86 -2.72 5.85
CA LYS A 60 -17.18 -1.94 4.82
C LYS A 60 -16.80 -0.58 5.38
N THR A 61 -15.56 -0.17 5.17
CA THR A 61 -15.10 1.16 5.57
C THR A 61 -15.39 2.19 4.48
N THR A 62 -15.28 3.46 4.83
CA THR A 62 -15.33 4.56 3.86
C THR A 62 -14.15 4.44 2.89
N VAL A 63 -14.40 4.74 1.61
CA VAL A 63 -13.32 4.86 0.62
C VAL A 63 -12.62 6.19 0.84
N LEU A 64 -11.34 6.15 1.19
CA LEU A 64 -10.49 7.34 1.30
C LEU A 64 -9.66 7.50 0.04
N ARG A 65 -9.33 8.74 -0.32
CA ARG A 65 -8.50 9.08 -1.48
C ARG A 65 -7.38 10.00 -1.04
N HIS A 66 -6.15 9.55 -1.19
CA HIS A 66 -4.93 10.23 -0.79
C HIS A 66 -4.22 10.71 -2.05
N PHE A 67 -4.09 12.02 -2.22
CA PHE A 67 -3.20 12.60 -3.22
C PHE A 67 -1.82 12.81 -2.59
N LEU A 68 -0.82 12.11 -3.11
CA LEU A 68 0.54 12.09 -2.56
C LEU A 68 1.51 13.00 -3.33
N GLY A 69 1.06 13.58 -4.44
CA GLY A 69 1.88 14.35 -5.36
C GLY A 69 2.92 13.47 -6.05
N ASP A 70 4.11 14.03 -6.27
CA ASP A 70 5.22 13.31 -6.87
C ASP A 70 6.02 12.57 -5.79
N ILE A 71 6.55 11.40 -6.15
CA ILE A 71 7.38 10.55 -5.30
C ILE A 71 8.65 10.22 -6.06
N GLU A 72 9.78 10.67 -5.53
CA GLU A 72 11.09 10.46 -6.15
C GLU A 72 11.45 8.97 -6.34
N ALA A 73 12.39 8.71 -7.23
CA ALA A 73 13.02 7.39 -7.36
C ALA A 73 13.66 6.97 -6.03
N ASN A 74 13.56 5.69 -5.67
CA ASN A 74 14.11 5.16 -4.41
C ASN A 74 13.65 5.92 -3.16
N ALA A 75 12.37 6.31 -3.12
CA ALA A 75 11.77 7.01 -1.99
C ALA A 75 10.52 6.30 -1.46
N SER A 76 10.12 6.63 -0.23
CA SER A 76 8.85 6.18 0.36
C SER A 76 7.99 7.37 0.77
N ARG A 77 6.68 7.18 0.78
CA ARG A 77 5.70 8.19 1.21
C ARG A 77 4.63 7.54 2.07
N LYS A 78 4.36 8.14 3.24
CA LYS A 78 3.22 7.75 4.09
C LYS A 78 1.90 8.04 3.37
N ILE A 79 1.01 7.06 3.36
CA ILE A 79 -0.35 7.17 2.81
C ILE A 79 -1.31 7.62 3.91
N GLU A 80 -1.41 6.80 4.97
CA GLU A 80 -2.33 7.03 6.08
C GLU A 80 -1.90 6.28 7.35
N ALA A 81 -2.53 6.64 8.47
CA ALA A 81 -2.52 5.80 9.68
C ALA A 81 -3.58 4.71 9.53
N ILE A 82 -3.29 3.50 10.03
CA ILE A 82 -4.24 2.38 9.99
C ILE A 82 -4.52 1.88 11.42
N ASP A 83 -5.80 1.74 11.74
CA ASP A 83 -6.25 1.22 13.02
C ASP A 83 -6.17 -0.32 13.02
N PRO A 84 -5.52 -0.97 14.01
CA PRO A 84 -5.50 -2.43 14.12
C PRO A 84 -6.88 -3.09 14.11
N GLN A 85 -7.95 -2.37 14.47
CA GLN A 85 -9.34 -2.85 14.40
C GLN A 85 -9.76 -3.29 12.98
N VAL A 86 -9.08 -2.80 11.93
CA VAL A 86 -9.36 -3.20 10.53
C VAL A 86 -8.44 -4.32 10.03
N PHE A 87 -7.49 -4.83 10.82
CA PHE A 87 -6.58 -5.91 10.38
C PHE A 87 -7.28 -7.25 10.15
N GLY A 88 -8.46 -7.45 10.76
CA GLY A 88 -9.34 -8.59 10.47
C GLY A 88 -10.14 -8.44 9.17
N LEU A 89 -10.04 -7.31 8.46
CA LEU A 89 -10.71 -7.09 7.18
C LEU A 89 -9.73 -7.29 6.02
N THR A 90 -10.29 -7.46 4.82
CA THR A 90 -9.52 -7.26 3.60
C THR A 90 -9.28 -5.77 3.43
N ASN A 91 -8.02 -5.33 3.39
CA ASN A 91 -7.64 -3.95 3.14
C ASN A 91 -7.10 -3.81 1.71
N GLU A 92 -7.81 -3.05 0.87
CA GLU A 92 -7.45 -2.79 -0.53
C GLU A 92 -6.88 -1.37 -0.66
N TYR A 93 -5.69 -1.29 -1.26
CA TYR A 93 -5.05 -0.04 -1.69
C TYR A 93 -4.93 -0.05 -3.21
N TRP A 94 -5.69 0.82 -3.86
CA TRP A 94 -5.63 1.02 -5.30
C TRP A 94 -4.76 2.24 -5.60
N LEU A 95 -3.56 1.97 -6.08
CA LEU A 95 -2.57 2.94 -6.52
C LEU A 95 -2.83 3.32 -7.99
N SER A 96 -2.82 4.62 -8.26
CA SER A 96 -2.78 5.21 -9.60
C SER A 96 -1.64 6.23 -9.67
N TYR A 97 -0.84 6.21 -10.73
CA TYR A 97 0.30 7.10 -10.90
C TYR A 97 0.71 7.23 -12.37
N TYR A 98 1.55 8.20 -12.66
CA TYR A 98 2.14 8.39 -13.99
C TYR A 98 3.64 8.07 -13.97
N LEU A 99 4.08 7.33 -14.99
CA LEU A 99 5.46 7.33 -15.46
C LEU A 99 5.47 8.08 -16.79
N ASP A 100 6.17 9.21 -16.83
CA ASP A 100 6.12 10.17 -17.93
C ASP A 100 4.68 10.59 -18.30
N LYS A 101 4.14 10.05 -19.40
CA LYS A 101 2.80 10.37 -19.92
C LYS A 101 1.82 9.19 -19.81
N THR A 102 2.29 8.06 -19.31
CA THR A 102 1.50 6.83 -19.23
C THR A 102 1.01 6.67 -17.80
N ILE A 103 -0.31 6.46 -17.66
CA ILE A 103 -0.93 6.15 -16.37
C ILE A 103 -0.86 4.64 -16.10
N TYR A 104 -0.60 4.32 -14.84
CA TYR A 104 -0.52 2.97 -14.32
C TYR A 104 -1.44 2.84 -13.11
N ASP A 105 -2.07 1.67 -13.00
CA ASP A 105 -2.98 1.34 -11.92
C ASP A 105 -2.66 -0.05 -11.37
N LYS A 106 -2.59 -0.19 -10.04
CA LYS A 106 -2.42 -1.49 -9.39
C LYS A 106 -3.13 -1.56 -8.06
N LYS A 107 -3.73 -2.72 -7.78
CA LYS A 107 -4.34 -3.03 -6.49
C LYS A 107 -3.39 -3.86 -5.64
N TYR A 108 -3.28 -3.47 -4.38
CA TYR A 108 -2.56 -4.16 -3.33
C TYR A 108 -3.56 -4.57 -2.26
N ILE A 109 -3.60 -5.86 -1.94
CA ILE A 109 -4.61 -6.43 -1.07
C ILE A 109 -3.91 -7.10 0.11
N PHE A 110 -4.19 -6.59 1.31
CA PHE A 110 -3.87 -7.28 2.56
C PHE A 110 -5.11 -8.08 2.97
N LEU A 111 -5.00 -9.40 2.93
CA LEU A 111 -6.06 -10.29 3.38
C LEU A 111 -6.19 -10.23 4.91
N PRO A 112 -7.36 -10.62 5.47
CA PRO A 112 -7.50 -10.84 6.90
C PRO A 112 -6.35 -11.70 7.43
N GLU A 113 -5.86 -11.36 8.62
CA GLU A 113 -4.81 -12.12 9.30
C GLU A 113 -3.44 -12.10 8.60
N SER A 114 -3.25 -11.30 7.54
CA SER A 114 -1.91 -11.13 6.94
C SER A 114 -1.04 -10.14 7.70
N ILE A 115 -1.65 -9.19 8.42
CA ILE A 115 -0.98 -8.15 9.20
C ILE A 115 -0.75 -8.67 10.63
N VAL A 116 0.19 -9.59 10.76
CA VAL A 116 0.56 -10.26 12.02
C VAL A 116 2.07 -10.17 12.27
N ASP A 117 2.48 -10.30 13.53
CA ASP A 117 3.87 -10.11 13.94
C ASP A 117 4.82 -11.13 13.24
N GLU A 118 4.34 -12.34 12.93
CA GLU A 118 5.08 -13.40 12.24
C GLU A 118 5.45 -13.05 10.79
N ASN A 119 4.70 -12.15 10.16
CA ASN A 119 4.93 -11.71 8.78
C ASN A 119 5.80 -10.44 8.71
N LEU A 120 6.28 -9.93 9.86
CA LEU A 120 7.10 -8.72 9.88
C LEU A 120 8.45 -8.95 9.21
N ILE A 121 8.70 -8.12 8.20
CA ILE A 121 10.00 -7.98 7.56
C ILE A 121 10.52 -6.55 7.74
N LYS A 122 11.80 -6.33 7.43
CA LYS A 122 12.34 -4.97 7.33
C LYS A 122 11.82 -4.33 6.04
N VAL A 123 11.03 -3.27 6.18
CA VAL A 123 10.42 -2.56 5.05
C VAL A 123 11.50 -1.74 4.32
N PRO A 124 11.70 -1.95 3.00
CA PRO A 124 12.64 -1.17 2.20
C PRO A 124 12.34 0.32 2.26
N LEU A 125 13.39 1.15 2.24
CA LEU A 125 13.33 2.63 2.24
C LEU A 125 12.69 3.30 3.49
N VAL A 126 11.87 2.59 4.26
CA VAL A 126 11.32 3.04 5.55
C VAL A 126 12.21 2.61 6.71
N ASN A 127 12.92 1.48 6.56
CA ASN A 127 13.84 0.91 7.56
C ASN A 127 13.17 0.58 8.91
N LYS A 128 11.91 0.15 8.87
CA LYS A 128 11.13 -0.28 10.05
C LYS A 128 10.46 -1.64 9.81
N PRO A 129 10.05 -2.36 10.86
CA PRO A 129 9.28 -3.60 10.70
C PRO A 129 7.93 -3.34 10.04
N GLY A 130 7.48 -4.24 9.18
CA GLY A 130 6.16 -4.16 8.55
C GLY A 130 5.87 -5.32 7.61
N ILE A 131 4.67 -5.32 7.05
CA ILE A 131 4.20 -6.31 6.07
C ILE A 131 4.14 -5.62 4.71
N VAL A 132 4.72 -6.24 3.68
CA VAL A 132 4.88 -5.66 2.35
C VAL A 132 4.14 -6.50 1.32
N ILE A 133 3.38 -5.85 0.43
CA ILE A 133 2.76 -6.46 -0.74
C ILE A 133 3.30 -5.77 -2.01
N GLY A 134 3.71 -6.58 -2.99
CA GLY A 134 4.35 -6.12 -4.22
C GLY A 134 5.87 -6.06 -4.13
N GLY A 135 6.48 -5.11 -4.85
CA GLY A 135 7.93 -5.08 -5.05
C GLY A 135 8.40 -5.93 -6.23
N SER A 136 9.71 -6.04 -6.41
CA SER A 136 10.36 -6.84 -7.45
C SER A 136 10.17 -8.35 -7.22
N LYS A 137 10.11 -9.14 -8.30
CA LYS A 137 10.29 -10.59 -8.22
C LYS A 137 11.76 -10.96 -8.04
#